data_AF-A0A3B5KYQ8-F1
#
_entry.id   AF-A0A3B5KYQ8-F1
#
_cell.length_a   1.000
_cell.length_b   1.000
_cell.length_c   1.000
_cell.angle_alpha   90.00
_cell.angle_beta   90.00
_cell.angle_gamma   90.00
#
_symmetry.space_group_name_H-M   'P 1'
#
loop_
_entity.id
_entity.type
_entity.pdbx_description
1 polymer ?
#
loop_
_entity_poly.entity_id
_entity_poly.type
_entity_poly.pdbx_seq_one_letter_code
_entity_poly.pdbx_strand_id
1 'polypeptide(L)'
;MKPHYIILYELVFCDPSSFGLLFDIDGVLVRGRTPIPAAKRCFRNLVDRHGKYKVPVVFVTNAGNCMRQTKAEHLSHLLEVSPDQVMLSHSPLRIFTQFHKKCVLVSGQGPAEEVAHNLGFEDVVTIDMVREAYPVLDMVDHNRRPKDFPIRWETNLQLIIDVLLTNGNPGNTWTLTQYPHIPVLACNMDLLWMAEAKNPRFGHGMFLVCLENLYKKVTGYDLKYEALIGKPSVVTYNYAELLIRQQAEKLGWNKPVKTLYAIGDNPMADIYGANLYNRYLQASKHANAKVQAKSCRGGADPTAQSVDDHRKMTSAEMGGATVAYGSEEDLPEACRSILVCTGVYSRDQQELPSDPAQTVTEQHIFHGHRDFRFDPTLTQPSFVVQDVKEAVELVFQQEGWPLE
;
A
#
# COMPACT_ATOMS: atom_id res chain seq x y z
N MET A 1 -25.87 -53.15 -31.39
CA MET A 1 -25.21 -52.60 -30.18
C MET A 1 -26.17 -51.65 -29.51
N LYS A 2 -26.50 -51.85 -28.23
CA LYS A 2 -27.33 -50.89 -27.46
C LYS A 2 -26.43 -49.74 -27.01
N PRO A 3 -26.83 -48.47 -27.11
CA PRO A 3 -26.03 -47.38 -26.58
C PRO A 3 -26.02 -47.48 -25.05
N HIS A 4 -24.83 -47.53 -24.46
CA HIS A 4 -24.63 -47.38 -23.02
C HIS A 4 -24.50 -45.88 -22.74
N TYR A 5 -25.52 -45.31 -22.10
CA TYR A 5 -25.41 -43.99 -21.49
C TYR A 5 -25.17 -44.19 -20.00
N ILE A 6 -24.03 -43.69 -19.51
CA ILE A 6 -23.77 -43.50 -18.09
C ILE A 6 -24.17 -42.07 -17.79
N ILE A 7 -25.21 -41.89 -16.97
CA ILE A 7 -25.60 -40.58 -16.45
C ILE A 7 -25.11 -40.55 -14.99
N LEU A 8 -24.13 -39.68 -14.73
CA LEU A 8 -23.66 -39.41 -13.37
C LEU A 8 -24.58 -38.34 -12.75
N TYR A 9 -25.13 -38.62 -11.57
CA TYR A 9 -25.82 -37.65 -10.73
C TYR A 9 -24.92 -37.37 -9.50
N GLU A 10 -25.02 -36.17 -8.93
CA GLU A 10 -24.21 -35.69 -7.79
C GLU A 10 -22.70 -35.54 -8.08
N LEU A 11 -22.34 -34.87 -9.17
CA LEU A 11 -21.02 -34.26 -9.26
C LEU A 11 -20.92 -33.16 -8.19
N VAL A 12 -20.28 -33.46 -7.06
CA VAL A 12 -19.83 -32.44 -6.11
C VAL A 12 -18.68 -31.70 -6.78
N PHE A 13 -19.00 -30.62 -7.49
CA PHE A 13 -18.01 -29.61 -7.76
C PHE A 13 -17.68 -28.97 -6.41
N CYS A 14 -16.47 -29.20 -5.92
CA CYS A 14 -15.95 -28.39 -4.83
C CYS A 14 -16.06 -26.94 -5.31
N ASP A 15 -16.93 -26.16 -4.67
CA ASP A 15 -17.06 -24.74 -4.99
C ASP A 15 -15.67 -24.13 -4.76
N PRO A 16 -14.99 -23.62 -5.80
CA PRO A 16 -13.63 -23.13 -5.66
C PRO A 16 -13.61 -22.08 -4.55
N SER A 17 -12.61 -22.13 -3.67
CA SER A 17 -12.53 -21.16 -2.59
C SER A 17 -12.42 -19.74 -3.15
N SER A 18 -13.16 -18.80 -2.54
CA SER A 18 -13.19 -17.41 -2.96
C SER A 18 -11.91 -16.70 -2.51
N PHE A 19 -11.12 -16.22 -3.45
CA PHE A 19 -9.88 -15.47 -3.18
C PHE A 19 -9.76 -14.21 -4.03
N GLY A 20 -8.92 -13.28 -3.58
CA GLY A 20 -8.60 -12.05 -4.31
C GLY A 20 -7.09 -11.89 -4.45
N LEU A 21 -6.66 -11.24 -5.55
CA LEU A 21 -5.25 -11.00 -5.83
C LEU A 21 -4.93 -9.50 -5.73
N LEU A 22 -3.90 -9.18 -4.95
CA LEU A 22 -3.32 -7.85 -4.86
C LEU A 22 -1.92 -7.89 -5.50
N PHE A 23 -1.71 -7.16 -6.58
CA PHE A 23 -0.41 -7.08 -7.25
C PHE A 23 0.26 -5.74 -6.97
N ASP A 24 1.50 -5.75 -6.49
CA ASP A 24 2.37 -4.61 -6.76
C ASP A 24 2.63 -4.47 -8.28
N ILE A 25 3.03 -3.28 -8.71
CA ILE A 25 3.30 -2.97 -10.11
C ILE A 25 4.80 -2.97 -10.41
N ASP A 26 5.58 -2.23 -9.63
CA ASP A 26 6.96 -1.83 -9.96
C ASP A 26 7.94 -2.86 -9.37
N GLY A 27 8.49 -3.73 -10.22
CA GLY A 27 9.29 -4.89 -9.80
C GLY A 27 8.53 -6.21 -9.88
N VAL A 28 7.21 -6.16 -10.07
CA VAL A 28 6.34 -7.35 -10.24
C VAL A 28 5.80 -7.47 -11.68
N LEU A 29 5.21 -6.41 -12.22
CA LEU A 29 4.61 -6.39 -13.55
C LEU A 29 5.47 -5.65 -14.56
N VAL A 30 6.14 -4.59 -14.11
CA VAL A 30 6.99 -3.71 -14.93
C VAL A 30 8.26 -3.34 -14.19
N ARG A 31 9.30 -2.95 -14.93
CA ARG A 31 10.47 -2.23 -14.45
C ARG A 31 10.49 -0.88 -15.14
N GLY A 32 10.03 0.14 -14.42
CA GLY A 32 9.71 1.44 -14.99
C GLY A 32 8.69 1.31 -16.13
N ARG A 33 9.06 1.62 -17.38
CA ARG A 33 8.16 1.42 -18.54
C ARG A 33 8.25 0.05 -19.21
N THR A 34 9.19 -0.79 -18.79
CA THR A 34 9.47 -2.06 -19.48
C THR A 34 8.70 -3.20 -18.81
N PRO A 35 7.88 -3.96 -19.54
CA PRO A 35 7.14 -5.08 -18.97
C PRO A 35 8.05 -6.23 -18.54
N ILE A 36 7.75 -6.84 -17.40
CA ILE A 36 8.38 -8.10 -17.00
C ILE A 36 7.78 -9.20 -17.89
N PRO A 37 8.58 -10.00 -18.62
CA PRO A 37 8.06 -10.99 -19.57
C PRO A 37 7.07 -12.00 -18.96
N ALA A 38 7.26 -12.34 -17.68
CA ALA A 38 6.35 -13.20 -16.93
C ALA A 38 4.96 -12.60 -16.74
N ALA A 39 4.84 -11.28 -16.60
CA ALA A 39 3.57 -10.60 -16.38
C ALA A 39 2.58 -10.80 -17.53
N LYS A 40 3.06 -10.74 -18.78
CA LYS A 40 2.22 -11.03 -19.96
C LYS A 40 1.72 -12.48 -19.98
N ARG A 41 2.56 -13.42 -19.56
CA ARG A 41 2.20 -14.85 -19.50
C ARG A 41 1.21 -15.13 -18.37
N CYS A 42 1.38 -14.47 -17.23
CA CYS A 42 0.49 -14.51 -16.08
C CYS A 42 -0.95 -14.10 -16.44
N PHE A 43 -1.12 -13.10 -17.31
CA PHE A 43 -2.44 -12.61 -17.72
C PHE A 43 -3.38 -13.70 -18.20
N ARG A 44 -2.86 -14.65 -18.99
CA ARG A 44 -3.66 -15.73 -19.58
C ARG A 44 -4.35 -16.58 -18.53
N ASN A 45 -3.74 -16.72 -17.35
CA ASN A 45 -4.33 -17.48 -16.25
C ASN A 45 -5.42 -16.68 -15.52
N LEU A 46 -5.38 -15.35 -15.58
CA LEU A 46 -6.28 -14.46 -14.84
C LEU A 46 -7.58 -14.17 -15.58
N VAL A 47 -7.62 -14.30 -16.91
CA VAL A 47 -8.79 -13.99 -17.73
C VAL A 47 -9.40 -15.25 -18.37
N ASP A 48 -10.67 -15.15 -18.73
CA ASP A 48 -11.37 -16.13 -19.55
C ASP A 48 -11.09 -15.91 -21.05
N ARG A 49 -11.67 -16.77 -21.90
CA ARG A 49 -11.57 -16.68 -23.36
C ARG A 49 -12.10 -15.37 -23.97
N HIS A 50 -12.84 -14.56 -23.20
CA HIS A 50 -13.39 -13.28 -23.59
C HIS A 50 -12.59 -12.10 -23.02
N GLY A 51 -11.45 -12.36 -22.37
CA GLY A 51 -10.61 -11.33 -21.75
C GLY A 51 -11.13 -10.85 -20.39
N LYS A 52 -12.18 -11.46 -19.84
CA LYS A 52 -12.74 -11.05 -18.54
C LYS A 52 -12.01 -11.74 -17.41
N TYR A 53 -11.67 -11.00 -16.36
CA TYR A 53 -11.06 -11.56 -15.15
C TYR A 53 -11.94 -12.63 -14.52
N LYS A 54 -11.32 -13.78 -14.20
CA LYS A 54 -11.95 -14.93 -13.53
C LYS A 54 -12.06 -14.74 -12.01
N VAL A 55 -11.20 -13.87 -11.46
CA VAL A 55 -11.09 -13.57 -10.03
C VAL A 55 -10.92 -12.07 -9.80
N PRO A 56 -11.30 -11.52 -8.63
CA PRO A 56 -11.03 -10.14 -8.27
C PRO A 56 -9.53 -9.83 -8.26
N VAL A 57 -9.13 -8.75 -8.94
CA VAL A 57 -7.72 -8.33 -9.06
C VAL A 57 -7.60 -6.84 -8.81
N VAL A 58 -6.73 -6.44 -7.89
CA VAL A 58 -6.37 -5.04 -7.65
C VAL A 58 -4.85 -4.87 -7.77
N PHE A 59 -4.45 -3.85 -8.52
CA PHE A 59 -3.07 -3.42 -8.69
C PHE A 59 -2.77 -2.30 -7.68
N VAL A 60 -1.98 -2.61 -6.64
CA VAL A 60 -1.68 -1.73 -5.51
C VAL A 60 -0.24 -1.22 -5.62
N THR A 61 -0.06 0.05 -5.97
CA THR A 61 1.26 0.69 -6.07
C THR A 61 1.38 1.88 -5.11
N ASN A 62 2.58 2.08 -4.58
CA ASN A 62 2.93 3.28 -3.84
C ASN A 62 3.28 4.47 -4.76
N ALA A 63 3.28 4.28 -6.08
CA ALA A 63 3.34 5.37 -7.04
C ALA A 63 2.06 6.25 -6.95
N GLY A 64 2.22 7.55 -7.14
CA GLY A 64 1.12 8.51 -6.98
C GLY A 64 1.28 9.77 -7.85
N ASN A 65 2.04 9.65 -8.94
CA ASN A 65 2.40 10.76 -9.82
C ASN A 65 1.46 10.95 -11.02
N CYS A 66 0.31 10.27 -11.05
CA CYS A 66 -0.64 10.31 -12.15
C CYS A 66 -2.05 9.94 -11.68
N MET A 67 -3.03 10.05 -12.57
CA MET A 67 -4.39 9.58 -12.33
C MET A 67 -4.47 8.05 -12.44
N ARG A 68 -5.44 7.44 -11.74
CA ARG A 68 -5.69 5.99 -11.81
C ARG A 68 -5.98 5.53 -13.25
N GLN A 69 -6.71 6.34 -14.00
CA GLN A 69 -7.03 6.14 -15.41
C GLN A 69 -5.76 6.04 -16.26
N THR A 70 -4.85 7.01 -16.12
CA THR A 70 -3.57 7.01 -16.83
C THR A 70 -2.72 5.78 -16.48
N LYS A 71 -2.67 5.37 -15.21
CA LYS A 71 -1.93 4.16 -14.81
C LYS A 71 -2.60 2.89 -15.36
N ALA A 72 -3.92 2.81 -15.37
CA ALA A 72 -4.67 1.69 -15.95
C ALA A 72 -4.44 1.58 -17.47
N GLU A 73 -4.44 2.70 -18.19
CA GLU A 73 -4.12 2.74 -19.62
C GLU A 73 -2.69 2.26 -19.90
N HIS A 74 -1.71 2.69 -19.08
CA HIS A 74 -0.34 2.21 -19.19
C HIS A 74 -0.22 0.69 -18.96
N LEU A 75 -0.95 0.15 -17.97
CA LEU A 75 -0.98 -1.29 -17.71
C LEU A 75 -1.77 -2.05 -18.78
N SER A 76 -2.74 -1.41 -19.43
CA SER A 76 -3.59 -1.97 -20.50
C SER A 76 -2.82 -2.42 -21.73
N HIS A 77 -1.60 -1.92 -21.93
CA HIS A 77 -0.68 -2.46 -22.94
C HIS A 77 -0.19 -3.88 -22.62
N LEU A 78 -0.38 -4.37 -21.39
CA LEU A 78 0.11 -5.66 -20.89
C LEU A 78 -1.01 -6.59 -20.48
N LEU A 79 -1.94 -6.08 -19.69
CA LEU A 79 -3.09 -6.76 -19.10
C LEU A 79 -4.26 -5.81 -19.31
N GLU A 80 -5.41 -6.21 -19.84
CA GLU A 80 -6.56 -5.29 -19.91
C GLU A 80 -6.97 -4.84 -18.51
N VAL A 81 -6.63 -3.61 -18.10
CA VAL A 81 -6.82 -3.11 -16.73
C VAL A 81 -7.84 -1.98 -16.72
N SER A 82 -8.89 -2.13 -15.92
CA SER A 82 -9.84 -1.04 -15.62
C SER A 82 -9.29 -0.09 -14.56
N PRO A 83 -9.60 1.22 -14.60
CA PRO A 83 -9.25 2.17 -13.54
C PRO A 83 -9.75 1.78 -12.14
N ASP A 84 -10.83 1.01 -12.05
CA ASP A 84 -11.37 0.49 -10.78
C ASP A 84 -10.48 -0.58 -10.15
N GLN A 85 -9.58 -1.18 -10.93
CA GLN A 85 -8.62 -2.18 -10.47
C GLN A 85 -7.30 -1.54 -10.03
N VAL A 86 -7.08 -0.24 -10.27
CA VAL A 86 -5.82 0.42 -9.92
C VAL A 86 -5.97 1.21 -8.62
N MET A 87 -5.05 0.96 -7.70
CA MET A 87 -4.90 1.67 -6.46
C MET A 87 -3.51 2.31 -6.37
N LEU A 88 -3.48 3.64 -6.39
CA LEU A 88 -2.30 4.47 -6.18
C LEU A 88 -2.12 4.81 -4.69
N SER A 89 -0.92 5.26 -4.29
CA SER A 89 -0.58 5.60 -2.89
C SER A 89 -1.59 6.53 -2.20
N HIS A 90 -2.04 7.57 -2.92
CA HIS A 90 -2.99 8.56 -2.41
C HIS A 90 -4.46 8.09 -2.46
N SER A 91 -4.77 6.93 -3.04
CA SER A 91 -6.16 6.47 -3.23
C SER A 91 -6.95 6.31 -1.92
N PRO A 92 -6.37 5.81 -0.81
CA PRO A 92 -7.07 5.74 0.47
C PRO A 92 -7.50 7.10 1.00
N LEU A 93 -6.94 8.24 0.55
CA LEU A 93 -7.40 9.55 1.01
C LEU A 93 -8.89 9.82 0.70
N ARG A 94 -9.50 9.05 -0.22
CA ARG A 94 -10.95 9.06 -0.46
C ARG A 94 -11.78 8.78 0.78
N ILE A 95 -11.27 8.00 1.73
CA ILE A 95 -12.00 7.68 2.96
C ILE A 95 -11.71 8.66 4.10
N PHE A 96 -10.77 9.59 3.94
CA PHE A 96 -10.43 10.61 4.93
C PHE A 96 -11.31 11.86 4.82
N THR A 97 -12.62 11.63 4.84
CA THR A 97 -13.64 12.66 4.61
C THR A 97 -13.59 13.82 5.62
N GLN A 98 -13.02 13.59 6.81
CA GLN A 98 -12.80 14.63 7.83
C GLN A 98 -11.85 15.75 7.38
N PHE A 99 -11.03 15.52 6.34
CA PHE A 99 -10.12 16.53 5.80
C PHE A 99 -10.62 17.16 4.48
N HIS A 100 -11.64 16.59 3.83
CA HIS A 100 -12.07 17.01 2.49
C HIS A 100 -12.56 18.46 2.39
N LYS A 101 -13.16 18.98 3.47
CA LYS A 101 -13.67 20.36 3.56
C LYS A 101 -12.65 21.37 4.08
N LYS A 102 -11.43 20.93 4.41
CA LYS A 102 -10.37 21.82 4.90
C LYS A 102 -9.54 22.32 3.72
N CYS A 103 -8.96 23.50 3.88
CA CYS A 103 -7.89 23.98 3.00
C CYS A 103 -6.67 23.06 3.16
N VAL A 104 -6.22 22.43 2.08
CA VAL A 104 -5.08 21.49 2.09
C VAL A 104 -3.96 21.96 1.18
N LEU A 105 -2.72 21.92 1.70
CA LEU A 105 -1.53 22.07 0.89
C LEU A 105 -1.12 20.72 0.30
N VAL A 106 -0.99 20.63 -1.02
CA VAL A 106 -0.61 19.40 -1.72
C VAL A 106 0.79 19.55 -2.31
N SER A 107 1.69 18.64 -1.90
CA SER A 107 3.03 18.48 -2.45
C SER A 107 3.17 17.08 -3.06
N GLY A 108 3.53 17.02 -4.34
CA GLY A 108 3.60 15.77 -5.09
C GLY A 108 4.00 15.99 -6.53
N GLN A 109 4.12 14.90 -7.28
CA GLN A 109 4.40 14.93 -8.72
C GLN A 109 3.13 14.69 -9.54
N GLY A 110 3.09 15.19 -10.76
CA GLY A 110 1.94 15.01 -11.66
C GLY A 110 0.85 16.07 -11.44
N PRO A 111 -0.39 15.81 -11.90
CA PRO A 111 -1.50 16.75 -11.81
C PRO A 111 -2.07 16.77 -10.37
N ALA A 112 -1.29 17.29 -9.43
CA ALA A 112 -1.56 17.19 -7.99
C ALA A 112 -2.91 17.79 -7.56
N GLU A 113 -3.29 18.94 -8.14
CA GLU A 113 -4.58 19.59 -7.91
C GLU A 113 -5.76 18.73 -8.39
N GLU A 114 -5.69 18.23 -9.62
CA GLU A 114 -6.72 17.36 -10.19
C GLU A 114 -6.86 16.06 -9.39
N VAL A 115 -5.73 15.47 -8.98
CA VAL A 115 -5.71 14.29 -8.10
C VAL A 115 -6.44 14.60 -6.80
N ALA A 116 -6.14 15.70 -6.13
CA ALA A 116 -6.76 16.08 -4.86
C ALA A 116 -8.28 16.27 -4.99
N HIS A 117 -8.75 17.00 -6.00
CA HIS A 117 -10.19 17.15 -6.25
C HIS A 117 -10.88 15.82 -6.53
N ASN A 118 -10.25 14.94 -7.33
CA ASN A 118 -10.80 13.60 -7.59
C ASN A 118 -10.86 12.70 -6.35
N LEU A 119 -10.05 12.97 -5.32
CA LEU A 119 -10.10 12.26 -4.04
C LEU A 119 -11.17 12.80 -3.09
N GLY A 120 -11.74 13.98 -3.38
CA GLY A 120 -12.80 14.62 -2.60
C GLY A 120 -12.40 15.92 -1.90
N PHE A 121 -11.15 16.39 -2.02
CA PHE A 121 -10.74 17.66 -1.43
C PHE A 121 -11.37 18.84 -2.18
N GLU A 122 -11.97 19.77 -1.43
CA GLU A 122 -12.70 20.91 -1.98
C GLU A 122 -11.81 22.15 -2.14
N ASP A 123 -10.98 22.45 -1.14
CA ASP A 123 -10.10 23.62 -1.11
C ASP A 123 -8.64 23.18 -1.15
N VAL A 124 -8.04 23.27 -2.34
CA VAL A 124 -6.71 22.73 -2.64
C VAL A 124 -5.75 23.85 -2.99
N VAL A 125 -4.64 23.92 -2.26
CA VAL A 125 -3.51 24.78 -2.55
C VAL A 125 -2.34 23.89 -2.96
N THR A 126 -1.73 24.13 -4.11
CA THR A 126 -0.52 23.40 -4.52
C THR A 126 0.74 24.14 -4.09
N ILE A 127 1.87 23.42 -4.07
CA ILE A 127 3.18 24.05 -3.85
C ILE A 127 3.44 25.15 -4.89
N ASP A 128 3.05 24.95 -6.15
CA ASP A 128 3.22 25.97 -7.18
C ASP A 128 2.38 27.23 -6.91
N MET A 129 1.14 27.08 -6.41
CA MET A 129 0.33 28.23 -5.98
C MET A 129 0.97 29.02 -4.83
N VAL A 130 1.56 28.35 -3.83
CA VAL A 130 2.28 29.02 -2.73
C VAL A 130 3.51 29.77 -3.28
N ARG A 131 4.24 29.17 -4.22
CA ARG A 131 5.42 29.78 -4.86
C ARG A 131 5.09 31.00 -5.71
N GLU A 132 3.91 31.02 -6.31
CA GLU A 132 3.39 32.16 -7.07
C GLU A 132 2.94 33.28 -6.13
N ALA A 133 2.22 32.94 -5.06
CA ALA A 133 1.73 33.90 -4.07
C ALA A 133 2.84 34.51 -3.21
N TYR A 134 3.90 33.73 -2.90
CA TYR A 134 5.02 34.14 -2.05
C TYR A 134 6.40 33.92 -2.71
N PRO A 135 6.76 34.72 -3.73
CA PRO A 135 7.95 34.48 -4.57
C PRO A 135 9.30 34.44 -3.83
N VAL A 136 9.39 35.09 -2.67
CA VAL A 136 10.63 35.18 -1.87
C VAL A 136 10.83 34.01 -0.90
N LEU A 137 9.83 33.12 -0.76
CA LEU A 137 9.97 31.93 0.08
C LEU A 137 10.70 30.79 -0.64
N ASP A 138 10.65 30.75 -1.98
CA ASP A 138 11.37 29.76 -2.78
C ASP A 138 12.68 30.32 -3.33
N MET A 139 13.71 30.28 -2.50
CA MET A 139 15.06 30.78 -2.83
C MET A 139 15.96 29.74 -3.51
N VAL A 140 15.46 28.51 -3.73
CA VAL A 140 16.24 27.37 -4.28
C VAL A 140 15.92 27.12 -5.75
N ASP A 141 14.83 27.67 -6.27
CA ASP A 141 14.55 27.69 -7.70
C ASP A 141 15.48 28.63 -8.47
N HIS A 142 16.63 28.11 -8.87
CA HIS A 142 17.58 28.82 -9.71
C HIS A 142 17.02 29.11 -11.12
N ASN A 143 15.90 28.49 -11.56
CA ASN A 143 15.26 28.70 -12.88
C ASN A 143 14.50 30.04 -13.02
N ARG A 144 14.45 30.86 -11.95
CA ARG A 144 14.20 32.31 -12.04
C ARG A 144 15.49 33.11 -12.40
N ARG A 145 16.60 32.41 -12.74
CA ARG A 145 17.59 32.68 -13.82
C ARG A 145 17.42 31.58 -14.89
N PRO A 146 17.59 31.83 -16.21
CA PRO A 146 16.88 31.07 -17.24
C PRO A 146 17.24 29.57 -17.42
N LYS A 147 16.18 28.79 -17.74
CA LYS A 147 16.02 27.45 -18.37
C LYS A 147 16.03 26.15 -17.53
N ASP A 148 14.86 25.48 -17.56
CA ASP A 148 14.47 24.05 -17.53
C ASP A 148 15.14 23.04 -16.56
N PHE A 149 14.37 22.00 -16.16
CA PHE A 149 14.70 20.80 -15.33
C PHE A 149 14.40 20.88 -13.80
N PRO A 150 14.49 19.75 -13.04
CA PRO A 150 13.48 18.77 -12.62
C PRO A 150 12.93 18.98 -11.17
N ILE A 151 12.28 17.99 -10.55
CA ILE A 151 11.58 18.05 -9.24
C ILE A 151 12.43 18.70 -8.12
N ARG A 152 11.95 19.82 -7.57
CA ARG A 152 12.64 20.71 -6.61
C ARG A 152 12.36 20.31 -5.15
N TRP A 153 13.09 19.34 -4.61
CA TRP A 153 12.85 18.86 -3.24
C TRP A 153 13.10 19.95 -2.20
N GLU A 154 14.13 20.75 -2.39
CA GLU A 154 14.52 21.83 -1.50
C GLU A 154 13.39 22.86 -1.36
N THR A 155 12.77 23.25 -2.47
CA THR A 155 11.58 24.12 -2.49
C THR A 155 10.42 23.50 -1.70
N ASN A 156 10.11 22.22 -1.94
CA ASN A 156 9.03 21.55 -1.23
C ASN A 156 9.32 21.47 0.27
N LEU A 157 10.55 21.12 0.66
CA LEU A 157 10.97 21.03 2.06
C LEU A 157 10.86 22.40 2.75
N GLN A 158 11.37 23.47 2.13
CA GLN A 158 11.30 24.84 2.65
C GLN A 158 9.85 25.26 2.89
N LEU A 159 9.00 25.16 1.86
CA LEU A 159 7.62 25.64 1.93
C LEU A 159 6.75 24.81 2.87
N ILE A 160 6.94 23.48 2.93
CA ILE A 160 6.24 22.65 3.92
C ILE A 160 6.66 23.08 5.32
N ILE A 161 7.94 23.26 5.60
CA ILE A 161 8.40 23.71 6.93
C ILE A 161 7.82 25.09 7.27
N ASP A 162 7.84 26.04 6.34
CA ASP A 162 7.24 27.37 6.54
C ASP A 162 5.76 27.26 6.93
N VAL A 163 4.99 26.45 6.18
CA VAL A 163 3.55 26.26 6.43
C VAL A 163 3.31 25.60 7.79
N LEU A 164 4.13 24.62 8.18
CA LEU A 164 4.04 23.97 9.48
C LEU A 164 4.36 24.94 10.64
N LEU A 165 5.40 25.75 10.50
CA LEU A 165 5.86 26.69 11.55
C LEU A 165 5.03 27.97 11.63
N THR A 166 4.17 28.21 10.64
CA THR A 166 3.26 29.36 10.59
C THR A 166 1.79 28.99 10.77
N ASN A 167 1.53 27.73 11.15
CA ASN A 167 0.19 27.19 11.36
C ASN A 167 -0.75 27.41 10.16
N GLY A 168 -0.22 27.14 8.97
CA GLY A 168 -0.95 27.23 7.71
C GLY A 168 -0.94 28.60 7.03
N ASN A 169 -0.30 29.63 7.61
CA ASN A 169 -0.27 30.97 7.02
C ASN A 169 1.17 31.49 6.80
N PRO A 170 1.75 31.30 5.60
CA PRO A 170 3.13 31.72 5.29
C PRO A 170 3.43 33.21 5.45
N GLY A 171 2.42 34.07 5.59
CA GLY A 171 2.60 35.49 5.90
C GLY A 171 2.98 35.77 7.37
N ASN A 172 2.83 34.78 8.26
CA ASN A 172 3.21 34.91 9.66
C ASN A 172 4.71 34.63 9.88
N THR A 173 5.26 35.14 10.97
CA THR A 173 6.58 34.72 11.45
C THR A 173 6.52 33.31 12.02
N TRP A 174 7.61 32.55 11.92
CA TRP A 174 7.71 31.23 12.54
C TRP A 174 7.40 31.29 14.04
N THR A 175 6.60 30.34 14.53
CA THR A 175 6.27 30.19 15.94
C THR A 175 6.54 28.76 16.39
N LEU A 176 7.31 28.59 17.47
CA LEU A 176 7.57 27.27 18.06
C LEU A 176 6.56 26.90 19.15
N THR A 177 5.57 27.76 19.40
CA THR A 177 4.59 27.62 20.49
C THR A 177 3.45 26.65 20.16
N GLN A 178 3.29 26.24 18.91
CA GLN A 178 2.20 25.37 18.47
C GLN A 178 2.74 23.99 18.10
N TYR A 179 2.58 23.06 19.04
CA TYR A 179 2.86 21.64 18.87
C TYR A 179 1.73 20.81 19.49
N PRO A 180 1.19 19.79 18.79
CA PRO A 180 1.53 19.39 17.43
C PRO A 180 1.22 20.48 16.40
N HIS A 181 2.00 20.51 15.32
CA HIS A 181 1.76 21.37 14.16
C HIS A 181 0.45 20.96 13.44
N ILE A 182 0.04 21.70 12.41
CA ILE A 182 -1.12 21.32 11.59
C ILE A 182 -0.98 19.86 11.07
N PRO A 183 -2.08 19.13 10.85
CA PRO A 183 -2.04 17.72 10.45
C PRO A 183 -1.25 17.48 9.16
N VAL A 184 -0.39 16.46 9.16
CA VAL A 184 0.39 16.01 8.00
C VAL A 184 0.00 14.59 7.64
N LEU A 185 -0.32 14.35 6.36
CA LEU A 185 -0.64 13.03 5.82
C LEU A 185 0.43 12.67 4.78
N ALA A 186 1.11 11.53 4.97
CA ALA A 186 2.08 11.01 3.99
C ALA A 186 1.49 9.79 3.29
N CYS A 187 1.66 9.69 1.96
CA CYS A 187 0.98 8.67 1.15
C CYS A 187 1.90 7.56 0.63
N ASN A 188 3.22 7.72 0.75
CA ASN A 188 4.19 6.72 0.31
C ASN A 188 5.37 6.71 1.28
N MET A 189 5.68 5.55 1.87
CA MET A 189 6.74 5.41 2.85
C MET A 189 7.98 4.70 2.31
N ASP A 190 7.96 4.29 1.04
CA ASP A 190 9.02 3.47 0.47
C ASP A 190 10.32 4.25 0.37
N LEU A 191 11.33 3.80 1.12
CA LEU A 191 12.67 4.31 0.94
C LEU A 191 13.26 3.85 -0.40
N LEU A 192 12.98 2.62 -0.80
CA LEU A 192 13.53 1.99 -2.01
C LEU A 192 12.42 1.44 -2.91
N TRP A 193 12.59 1.59 -4.22
CA TRP A 193 11.71 1.02 -5.24
C TRP A 193 12.51 0.60 -6.49
N MET A 194 11.91 -0.21 -7.36
CA MET A 194 12.56 -0.69 -8.58
C MET A 194 12.07 -0.03 -9.87
N ALA A 195 13.03 0.37 -10.69
CA ALA A 195 12.83 0.97 -12.01
C ALA A 195 13.70 0.26 -13.07
N GLU A 196 14.08 0.95 -14.15
CA GLU A 196 14.91 0.39 -15.23
C GLU A 196 16.37 0.11 -14.81
N ALA A 197 16.87 0.81 -13.78
CA ALA A 197 18.23 0.64 -13.30
C ALA A 197 18.43 -0.72 -12.61
N LYS A 198 19.66 -1.26 -12.65
CA LYS A 198 20.01 -2.53 -11.99
C LYS A 198 19.84 -2.50 -10.46
N ASN A 199 20.06 -1.32 -9.86
CA ASN A 199 20.01 -1.14 -8.41
C ASN A 199 18.72 -0.38 -8.03
N PRO A 200 18.10 -0.68 -6.86
CA PRO A 200 16.95 0.08 -6.35
C PRO A 200 17.21 1.59 -6.31
N ARG A 201 16.17 2.38 -6.56
CA ARG A 201 16.19 3.86 -6.52
C ARG A 201 15.53 4.34 -5.23
N PHE A 202 15.90 5.53 -4.77
CA PHE A 202 15.21 6.14 -3.65
C PHE A 202 13.78 6.54 -4.03
N GLY A 203 12.83 6.22 -3.15
CA GLY A 203 11.43 6.58 -3.26
C GLY A 203 11.07 7.83 -2.43
N HIS A 204 9.78 8.01 -2.18
CA HIS A 204 9.28 9.13 -1.37
C HIS A 204 9.75 9.05 0.09
N GLY A 205 10.08 7.87 0.61
CA GLY A 205 10.62 7.71 1.96
C GLY A 205 11.89 8.53 2.21
N MET A 206 12.74 8.74 1.19
CA MET A 206 13.91 9.61 1.33
C MET A 206 13.50 11.07 1.56
N PHE A 207 12.44 11.55 0.90
CA PHE A 207 11.90 12.88 1.11
C PHE A 207 11.37 13.04 2.55
N LEU A 208 10.63 12.05 3.06
CA LEU A 208 10.13 12.06 4.44
C LEU A 208 11.29 12.12 5.44
N VAL A 209 12.35 11.32 5.24
CA VAL A 209 13.56 11.36 6.08
C VAL A 209 14.19 12.76 6.08
N CYS A 210 14.28 13.42 4.92
CA CYS A 210 14.80 14.80 4.85
C CYS A 210 13.89 15.79 5.59
N LEU A 211 12.59 15.77 5.33
CA LEU A 211 11.60 16.66 5.95
C LEU A 211 11.61 16.53 7.47
N GLU A 212 11.60 15.31 7.96
CA GLU A 212 11.65 14.96 9.37
C GLU A 212 12.89 15.48 10.07
N ASN A 213 14.06 15.28 9.48
CA ASN A 213 15.32 15.72 10.04
C ASN A 213 15.42 17.24 10.05
N LEU A 214 14.98 17.91 8.99
CA LEU A 214 14.94 19.37 8.93
C LEU A 214 13.99 19.94 9.98
N TYR A 215 12.76 19.42 10.07
CA TYR A 215 11.78 19.85 11.08
C TYR A 215 12.34 19.69 12.50
N LYS A 216 12.93 18.52 12.82
CA LYS A 216 13.56 18.27 14.12
C LYS A 216 14.74 19.18 14.39
N LYS A 217 15.57 19.45 13.39
CA LYS A 217 16.74 20.31 13.53
C LYS A 217 16.37 21.76 13.82
N VAL A 218 15.30 22.25 13.20
CA VAL A 218 14.82 23.64 13.36
C VAL A 218 14.01 23.82 14.66
N THR A 219 13.20 22.82 15.04
CA THR A 219 12.23 22.97 16.14
C THR A 219 12.64 22.28 17.44
N GLY A 220 13.50 21.27 17.38
CA GLY A 220 13.78 20.35 18.48
C GLY A 220 12.73 19.24 18.67
N TYR A 221 11.59 19.28 17.96
CA TYR A 221 10.50 18.32 18.09
C TYR A 221 10.45 17.33 16.93
N ASP A 222 9.94 16.12 17.19
CA ASP A 222 9.66 15.17 16.11
C ASP A 222 8.40 15.60 15.34
N LEU A 223 8.50 15.62 14.00
CA LEU A 223 7.35 15.78 13.09
C LEU A 223 6.32 14.67 13.35
N LYS A 224 5.03 15.02 13.47
CA LYS A 224 3.93 14.08 13.72
C LYS A 224 3.05 13.93 12.49
N TYR A 225 2.85 12.70 12.05
CA TYR A 225 1.90 12.37 11.01
C TYR A 225 0.55 12.02 11.61
N GLU A 226 -0.50 12.61 11.07
CA GLU A 226 -1.89 12.26 11.37
C GLU A 226 -2.26 10.94 10.68
N ALA A 227 -1.76 10.75 9.45
CA ALA A 227 -1.94 9.51 8.69
C ALA A 227 -0.67 9.15 7.90
N LEU A 228 -0.28 7.88 8.01
CA LEU A 228 0.73 7.24 7.17
C LEU A 228 0.02 6.23 6.28
N ILE A 229 -0.12 6.59 5.01
CA ILE A 229 -0.88 5.88 3.98
C ILE A 229 0.12 5.34 2.94
N GLY A 230 -0.32 4.37 2.14
CA GLY A 230 0.55 3.57 1.28
C GLY A 230 0.98 2.29 2.00
N LYS A 231 1.55 1.34 1.27
CA LYS A 231 2.15 0.14 1.87
C LYS A 231 3.32 0.59 2.77
N PRO A 232 3.52 0.02 3.97
CA PRO A 232 2.87 -1.18 4.53
C PRO A 232 1.63 -0.92 5.43
N SER A 233 0.99 0.26 5.36
CA SER A 233 -0.10 0.63 6.28
C SER A 233 -1.37 -0.23 6.12
N VAL A 234 -2.03 -0.59 7.23
CA VAL A 234 -3.27 -1.39 7.26
C VAL A 234 -4.40 -0.71 6.48
N VAL A 235 -4.51 0.62 6.55
CA VAL A 235 -5.54 1.37 5.81
C VAL A 235 -5.47 1.14 4.29
N THR A 236 -4.25 0.93 3.77
CA THR A 236 -4.01 0.65 2.37
C THR A 236 -4.61 -0.70 1.98
N TYR A 237 -4.40 -1.73 2.80
CA TYR A 237 -4.96 -3.07 2.57
C TYR A 237 -6.46 -3.14 2.82
N ASN A 238 -6.99 -2.40 3.80
CA ASN A 238 -8.44 -2.22 3.99
C ASN A 238 -9.10 -1.64 2.74
N TYR A 239 -8.50 -0.60 2.15
CA TYR A 239 -9.03 0.00 0.93
C TYR A 239 -8.91 -0.94 -0.29
N ALA A 240 -7.80 -1.67 -0.40
CA ALA A 240 -7.62 -2.68 -1.45
C ALA A 240 -8.65 -3.82 -1.33
N GLU A 241 -8.93 -4.26 -0.11
CA GLU A 241 -9.95 -5.27 0.19
C GLU A 241 -11.36 -4.79 -0.21
N LEU A 242 -11.70 -3.53 0.08
CA LEU A 242 -12.96 -2.93 -0.37
C LEU A 242 -13.10 -2.99 -1.91
N LEU A 243 -12.03 -2.69 -2.65
CA LEU A 243 -12.03 -2.78 -4.11
C LEU A 243 -12.17 -4.24 -4.60
N ILE A 244 -11.53 -5.20 -3.91
CA ILE A 244 -11.67 -6.63 -4.18
C ILE A 244 -13.13 -7.07 -3.98
N ARG A 245 -13.77 -6.65 -2.88
CA ARG A 245 -15.18 -6.98 -2.59
C ARG A 245 -16.11 -6.44 -3.67
N GLN A 246 -15.95 -5.18 -4.06
CA GLN A 246 -16.73 -4.57 -5.15
C GLN A 246 -16.54 -5.29 -6.49
N GLN A 247 -15.33 -5.78 -6.77
CA GLN A 247 -15.07 -6.58 -7.98
C GLN A 247 -15.70 -7.98 -7.89
N ALA A 248 -15.63 -8.64 -6.73
CA ALA A 248 -16.26 -9.94 -6.51
C ALA A 248 -17.78 -9.87 -6.74
N GLU A 249 -18.43 -8.82 -6.23
CA GLU A 249 -19.86 -8.54 -6.48
C GLU A 249 -20.15 -8.37 -7.98
N LYS A 250 -19.33 -7.59 -8.70
CA LYS A 250 -19.45 -7.42 -10.16
C LYS A 250 -19.24 -8.73 -10.94
N LEU A 251 -18.45 -9.65 -10.42
CA LEU A 251 -18.26 -11.00 -10.96
C LEU A 251 -19.39 -11.98 -10.59
N GLY A 252 -20.37 -11.53 -9.80
CA GLY A 252 -21.51 -12.35 -9.38
C GLY A 252 -21.21 -13.30 -8.22
N TRP A 253 -20.13 -13.04 -7.46
CA TRP A 253 -19.81 -13.85 -6.29
C TRP A 253 -20.82 -13.58 -5.18
N ASN A 254 -21.43 -14.65 -4.67
CA ASN A 254 -22.44 -14.61 -3.60
C ASN A 254 -21.85 -14.91 -2.22
N LYS A 255 -20.56 -15.24 -2.16
CA LYS A 255 -19.81 -15.49 -0.93
C LYS A 255 -18.67 -14.47 -0.80
N PRO A 256 -18.38 -14.00 0.43
CA PRO A 256 -17.24 -13.13 0.68
C PRO A 256 -15.92 -13.77 0.24
N VAL A 257 -14.95 -12.92 -0.10
CA VAL A 257 -13.57 -13.34 -0.40
C VAL A 257 -12.91 -13.84 0.88
N LYS A 258 -12.47 -15.10 0.92
CA LYS A 258 -11.85 -15.71 2.10
C LYS A 258 -10.37 -15.42 2.23
N THR A 259 -9.63 -15.43 1.13
CA THR A 259 -8.17 -15.26 1.18
C THR A 259 -7.73 -14.16 0.23
N LEU A 260 -6.91 -13.23 0.71
CA LEU A 260 -6.19 -12.30 -0.15
C LEU A 260 -4.75 -12.78 -0.34
N TYR A 261 -4.26 -12.76 -1.57
CA TYR A 261 -2.85 -12.99 -1.88
C TYR A 261 -2.20 -11.69 -2.34
N ALA A 262 -1.26 -11.18 -1.56
CA ALA A 262 -0.49 -9.99 -1.86
C ALA A 262 0.86 -10.37 -2.48
N ILE A 263 1.03 -10.03 -3.75
CA ILE A 263 2.18 -10.38 -4.58
C ILE A 263 3.03 -9.12 -4.76
N GLY A 264 4.25 -9.15 -4.25
CA GLY A 264 5.13 -7.98 -4.20
C GLY A 264 6.60 -8.34 -4.26
N ASP A 265 7.45 -7.36 -4.52
CA ASP A 265 8.90 -7.51 -4.65
C ASP A 265 9.67 -6.92 -3.46
N ASN A 266 9.02 -6.11 -2.61
CA ASN A 266 9.66 -5.39 -1.53
C ASN A 266 9.28 -5.99 -0.16
N PRO A 267 10.23 -6.63 0.56
CA PRO A 267 9.98 -7.20 1.88
C PRO A 267 9.46 -6.19 2.92
N MET A 268 9.88 -4.93 2.82
CA MET A 268 9.55 -3.88 3.79
C MET A 268 8.23 -3.16 3.50
N ALA A 269 7.68 -3.33 2.29
CA ALA A 269 6.43 -2.71 1.88
C ALA A 269 5.34 -3.75 1.66
N ASP A 270 5.50 -4.63 0.68
CA ASP A 270 4.46 -5.58 0.28
C ASP A 270 4.30 -6.72 1.27
N ILE A 271 5.42 -7.34 1.66
CA ILE A 271 5.42 -8.50 2.54
C ILE A 271 5.07 -8.06 3.97
N TYR A 272 5.76 -7.03 4.46
CA TYR A 272 5.46 -6.42 5.75
C TYR A 272 4.00 -5.98 5.84
N GLY A 273 3.49 -5.27 4.82
CA GLY A 273 2.12 -4.77 4.79
C GLY A 273 1.09 -5.88 4.78
N ALA A 274 1.27 -6.90 3.94
CA ALA A 274 0.36 -8.04 3.88
C ALA A 274 0.33 -8.84 5.18
N ASN A 275 1.50 -9.05 5.80
CA ASN A 275 1.60 -9.77 7.06
C ASN A 275 1.03 -8.95 8.24
N LEU A 276 1.25 -7.63 8.23
CA LEU A 276 0.64 -6.71 9.19
C LEU A 276 -0.88 -6.72 9.04
N TYR A 277 -1.39 -6.68 7.82
CA TYR A 277 -2.82 -6.79 7.54
C TYR A 277 -3.40 -8.13 7.98
N ASN A 278 -2.71 -9.24 7.73
CA ASN A 278 -3.14 -10.55 8.23
C ASN A 278 -3.23 -10.57 9.77
N ARG A 279 -2.27 -9.97 10.46
CA ARG A 279 -2.31 -9.81 11.93
C ARG A 279 -3.53 -8.99 12.37
N TYR A 280 -3.89 -7.95 11.62
CA TYR A 280 -5.10 -7.15 11.85
C TYR A 280 -6.36 -8.02 11.73
N LEU A 281 -6.48 -8.81 10.66
CA LEU A 281 -7.60 -9.73 10.45
C LEU A 281 -7.74 -10.74 11.61
N GLN A 282 -6.64 -11.32 12.08
CA GLN A 282 -6.69 -12.24 13.23
C GLN A 282 -7.13 -11.53 14.51
N ALA A 283 -6.61 -10.33 14.78
CA ALA A 283 -6.98 -9.56 15.97
C ALA A 283 -8.49 -9.22 15.98
N SER A 284 -9.06 -8.82 14.83
CA SER A 284 -10.49 -8.53 14.69
C SER A 284 -11.34 -9.77 14.94
N LYS A 285 -10.96 -10.93 14.39
CA LYS A 285 -11.65 -12.20 14.66
C LYS A 285 -11.64 -12.60 16.13
N HIS A 286 -10.50 -12.46 16.80
CA HIS A 286 -10.38 -12.75 18.22
C HIS A 286 -11.22 -11.81 19.08
N ALA A 287 -11.29 -10.52 18.73
CA ALA A 287 -12.16 -9.56 19.41
C ALA A 287 -13.63 -9.98 19.30
N ASN A 288 -14.09 -10.38 18.12
CA ASN A 288 -15.47 -10.81 17.87
C ASN A 288 -15.83 -12.10 18.60
N ALA A 289 -14.94 -13.09 18.61
CA ALA A 289 -15.13 -14.31 19.38
C ALA A 289 -15.25 -14.02 20.90
N LYS A 290 -14.46 -13.08 21.43
CA LYS A 290 -14.55 -12.65 22.84
C LYS A 290 -15.87 -11.90 23.15
N VAL A 291 -16.35 -11.05 22.24
CA VAL A 291 -17.63 -10.33 22.40
C VAL A 291 -18.82 -11.31 22.36
N GLN A 292 -18.83 -12.23 21.40
CA GLN A 292 -19.88 -13.24 21.28
C GLN A 292 -19.90 -14.20 22.48
N ALA A 293 -18.73 -14.62 22.98
CA ALA A 293 -18.63 -15.45 24.18
C ALA A 293 -19.13 -14.74 25.45
N LYS A 294 -18.92 -13.42 25.58
CA LYS A 294 -19.43 -12.60 26.69
C LYS A 294 -20.95 -12.38 26.61
N SER A 295 -21.51 -12.28 25.40
CA SER A 295 -22.96 -12.18 25.22
C SER A 295 -23.70 -13.48 25.55
N CYS A 296 -23.04 -14.64 25.40
CA CYS A 296 -23.62 -15.96 25.69
C CYS A 296 -23.44 -16.43 27.14
N ARG A 297 -22.53 -15.81 27.92
CA ARG A 297 -22.34 -16.12 29.34
C ARG A 297 -22.83 -14.96 30.21
N GLY A 298 -24.09 -15.06 30.64
CA GLY A 298 -24.58 -14.26 31.76
C GLY A 298 -23.76 -14.54 33.01
N GLY A 299 -22.99 -13.54 33.45
CA GLY A 299 -22.35 -13.43 34.77
C GLY A 299 -21.53 -14.63 35.28
N ALA A 300 -20.20 -14.59 35.13
CA ALA A 300 -19.28 -15.25 36.07
C ALA A 300 -17.85 -14.66 36.02
N ASP A 301 -17.33 -14.41 37.23
CA ASP A 301 -16.00 -14.08 37.79
C ASP A 301 -14.79 -13.63 36.92
N PRO A 302 -14.03 -12.58 37.32
CA PRO A 302 -12.97 -11.95 36.52
C PRO A 302 -11.55 -12.50 36.76
N THR A 303 -11.37 -13.76 37.16
CA THR A 303 -10.04 -14.34 37.43
C THR A 303 -9.67 -15.45 36.46
N ALA A 304 -9.42 -15.07 35.21
CA ALA A 304 -8.56 -15.83 34.31
C ALA A 304 -7.71 -14.82 33.53
N GLN A 305 -6.48 -14.60 34.01
CA GLN A 305 -5.46 -13.92 33.22
C GLN A 305 -5.09 -14.85 32.06
N SER A 306 -5.80 -14.71 30.94
CA SER A 306 -5.32 -15.21 29.66
C SER A 306 -4.12 -14.36 29.26
N VAL A 307 -2.99 -15.00 28.98
CA VAL A 307 -1.82 -14.37 28.34
C VAL A 307 -2.29 -13.87 26.97
N ASP A 308 -2.69 -12.59 26.92
CA ASP A 308 -3.20 -11.94 25.71
C ASP A 308 -1.97 -11.51 24.87
N ASP A 309 -1.43 -12.45 24.10
CA ASP A 309 -0.22 -12.25 23.29
C ASP A 309 -0.48 -11.45 21.99
N HIS A 310 -1.69 -10.93 21.81
CA HIS A 310 -2.04 -10.06 20.69
C HIS A 310 -1.68 -8.60 20.98
N ARG A 311 -0.43 -8.26 20.67
CA ARG A 311 0.10 -6.89 20.69
C ARG A 311 -0.84 -5.92 19.96
N LYS A 312 -1.34 -4.89 20.67
CA LYS A 312 -2.15 -3.81 20.07
C LYS A 312 -1.37 -3.04 19.00
N MET A 313 -1.99 -2.85 17.84
CA MET A 313 -1.44 -2.05 16.74
C MET A 313 -1.37 -0.57 17.10
N THR A 314 -0.37 0.11 16.55
CA THR A 314 -0.15 1.55 16.69
C THR A 314 -1.00 2.35 15.70
N SER A 315 -1.22 3.64 15.98
CA SER A 315 -1.95 4.55 15.08
C SER A 315 -1.28 4.66 13.70
N ALA A 316 0.06 4.60 13.66
CA ALA A 316 0.85 4.62 12.42
C ALA A 316 0.61 3.37 11.56
N GLU A 317 0.63 2.18 12.17
CA GLU A 317 0.34 0.91 11.50
C GLU A 317 -1.10 0.87 10.96
N MET A 318 -2.06 1.45 11.70
CA MET A 318 -3.45 1.59 11.27
C MET A 318 -3.66 2.67 10.21
N GLY A 319 -2.67 3.54 9.96
CA GLY A 319 -2.74 4.63 8.98
C GLY A 319 -3.67 5.78 9.37
N GLY A 320 -3.97 5.97 10.65
CA GLY A 320 -4.75 7.12 11.16
C GLY A 320 -6.27 7.09 10.86
N ALA A 321 -6.78 6.07 10.15
CA ALA A 321 -8.21 5.90 9.93
C ALA A 321 -8.87 5.11 11.08
N THR A 322 -9.99 5.60 11.60
CA THR A 322 -10.77 4.96 12.68
C THR A 322 -11.86 4.01 12.18
N VAL A 323 -12.09 3.93 10.86
CA VAL A 323 -13.28 3.28 10.29
C VAL A 323 -12.88 2.15 9.33
N ALA A 324 -13.21 0.91 9.68
CA ALA A 324 -13.32 -0.18 8.73
C ALA A 324 -14.66 -0.04 7.99
N TYR A 325 -14.65 -0.04 6.66
CA TYR A 325 -15.87 0.01 5.84
C TYR A 325 -16.36 -1.41 5.53
N GLY A 326 -17.57 -1.74 5.99
CA GLY A 326 -18.21 -3.03 5.78
C GLY A 326 -18.67 -3.65 7.11
N SER A 327 -19.54 -4.66 7.04
CA SER A 327 -19.77 -5.50 8.21
C SER A 327 -18.48 -6.28 8.49
N GLU A 328 -18.05 -6.40 9.75
CA GLU A 328 -16.85 -7.19 10.09
C GLU A 328 -16.98 -8.68 9.72
N GLU A 329 -18.20 -9.13 9.37
CA GLU A 329 -18.51 -10.46 8.87
C GLU A 329 -18.04 -10.70 7.42
N ASP A 330 -17.77 -9.63 6.65
CA ASP A 330 -17.33 -9.70 5.25
C ASP A 330 -15.81 -9.57 5.06
N LEU A 331 -15.04 -9.49 6.15
CA LEU A 331 -13.58 -9.42 6.08
C LEU A 331 -12.96 -10.77 5.68
N PRO A 332 -11.88 -10.76 4.87
CA PRO A 332 -11.16 -11.98 4.54
C PRO A 332 -10.67 -12.72 5.77
N GLU A 333 -10.63 -14.05 5.66
CA GLU A 333 -10.14 -14.90 6.71
C GLU A 333 -8.63 -14.79 6.92
N ALA A 334 -7.89 -14.52 5.84
CA ALA A 334 -6.44 -14.38 5.85
C ALA A 334 -5.94 -13.49 4.71
N CYS A 335 -4.76 -12.90 4.93
CA CYS A 335 -3.95 -12.32 3.87
C CYS A 335 -2.59 -13.03 3.83
N ARG A 336 -2.20 -13.54 2.66
CA ARG A 336 -0.96 -14.30 2.43
C ARG A 336 -0.02 -13.51 1.53
N SER A 337 1.24 -13.44 1.91
CA SER A 337 2.27 -12.67 1.21
C SER A 337 3.10 -13.57 0.28
N ILE A 338 3.28 -13.15 -0.97
CA ILE A 338 4.10 -13.84 -1.97
C ILE A 338 5.18 -12.87 -2.44
N LEU A 339 6.45 -13.20 -2.16
CA LEU A 339 7.61 -12.42 -2.57
C LEU A 339 8.11 -12.90 -3.94
N VAL A 340 8.14 -12.01 -4.93
CA VAL A 340 8.76 -12.27 -6.23
C VAL A 340 10.22 -11.81 -6.25
N CYS A 341 11.04 -12.44 -7.07
CA CYS A 341 12.49 -12.16 -7.16
C CYS A 341 12.84 -11.21 -8.32
N THR A 342 11.85 -10.48 -8.86
CA THR A 342 11.99 -9.64 -10.05
C THR A 342 12.19 -8.16 -9.74
N GLY A 343 12.32 -7.77 -8.48
CA GLY A 343 12.37 -6.38 -8.07
C GLY A 343 13.38 -6.08 -6.95
N VAL A 344 12.94 -5.35 -5.91
CA VAL A 344 13.79 -4.89 -4.80
C VAL A 344 14.47 -6.09 -4.17
N TYR A 345 13.72 -7.18 -3.96
CA TYR A 345 14.28 -8.48 -3.65
C TYR A 345 14.74 -9.21 -4.93
N SER A 346 15.97 -9.71 -4.89
CA SER A 346 16.56 -10.60 -5.89
C SER A 346 17.39 -11.67 -5.18
N ARG A 347 17.26 -12.94 -5.60
CA ARG A 347 18.04 -14.05 -5.05
C ARG A 347 19.55 -13.87 -5.26
N ASP A 348 19.93 -13.29 -6.39
CA ASP A 348 21.34 -13.09 -6.76
C ASP A 348 22.05 -12.06 -5.86
N GLN A 349 21.30 -11.19 -5.16
CA GLN A 349 21.87 -10.18 -4.26
C GLN A 349 22.11 -10.71 -2.83
N GLN A 350 21.68 -11.93 -2.51
CA GLN A 350 22.00 -12.58 -1.22
C GLN A 350 23.34 -13.34 -1.24
N GLU A 351 23.95 -13.57 -2.40
CA GLU A 351 25.26 -14.22 -2.48
C GLU A 351 26.40 -13.18 -2.32
N LEU A 352 26.89 -12.99 -1.07
CA LEU A 352 28.30 -12.90 -0.61
C LEU A 352 28.53 -11.90 0.57
N PRO A 353 29.53 -12.11 1.49
CA PRO A 353 30.58 -13.14 1.51
C PRO A 353 30.66 -14.02 2.79
N SER A 354 31.43 -15.10 2.65
CA SER A 354 31.67 -16.24 3.55
C SER A 354 32.55 -15.98 4.79
N ASP A 355 32.70 -14.74 5.25
CA ASP A 355 33.64 -14.39 6.34
C ASP A 355 32.92 -13.91 7.62
N PRO A 356 32.89 -14.71 8.70
CA PRO A 356 32.24 -14.36 9.97
C PRO A 356 32.93 -13.24 10.75
N ALA A 357 34.09 -12.74 10.31
CA ALA A 357 34.88 -11.75 11.06
C ALA A 357 34.73 -10.29 10.57
N GLN A 358 34.01 -10.05 9.47
CA GLN A 358 33.72 -8.69 8.97
C GLN A 358 32.33 -8.15 9.34
N THR A 359 31.49 -8.94 10.02
CA THR A 359 30.16 -8.54 10.50
C THR A 359 30.25 -7.71 11.79
N VAL A 360 30.96 -6.59 11.73
CA VAL A 360 30.70 -5.50 12.69
C VAL A 360 29.34 -4.92 12.29
N THR A 361 28.29 -5.35 13.00
CA THR A 361 26.91 -4.81 12.96
C THR A 361 26.13 -4.98 11.65
N GLU A 362 25.84 -6.22 11.24
CA GLU A 362 24.57 -6.51 10.58
C GLU A 362 23.41 -6.39 11.59
N GLN A 363 23.20 -5.20 12.13
CA GLN A 363 21.88 -4.86 12.62
C GLN A 363 20.99 -4.89 11.38
N HIS A 364 20.01 -5.81 11.31
CA HIS A 364 18.98 -5.82 10.27
C HIS A 364 18.51 -4.38 10.01
N ILE A 365 18.98 -3.76 8.91
CA ILE A 365 18.75 -2.35 8.66
C ILE A 365 17.27 -2.18 8.31
N PHE A 366 16.52 -1.56 9.21
CA PHE A 366 15.10 -1.27 8.99
C PHE A 366 14.97 -0.06 8.08
N HIS A 367 14.56 -0.31 6.83
CA HIS A 367 14.29 0.74 5.83
C HIS A 367 12.83 1.24 5.85
N GLY A 368 12.02 0.77 6.80
CA GLY A 368 10.66 1.26 6.98
C GLY A 368 10.62 2.62 7.69
N HIS A 369 9.45 3.26 7.65
CA HIS A 369 9.25 4.56 8.29
C HIS A 369 9.44 4.47 9.82
N ARG A 370 10.04 5.49 10.44
CA ARG A 370 10.41 5.49 11.87
C ARG A 370 9.25 5.26 12.84
N ASP A 371 8.03 5.67 12.47
CA ASP A 371 6.83 5.54 13.29
C ASP A 371 6.23 4.13 13.23
N PHE A 372 6.74 3.26 12.34
CA PHE A 372 6.45 1.83 12.33
C PHE A 372 7.40 1.12 13.28
N ARG A 373 6.85 0.35 14.20
CA ARG A 373 7.66 -0.49 15.10
C ARG A 373 8.13 -1.69 14.31
N PHE A 374 9.42 -1.74 13.98
CA PHE A 374 9.98 -2.86 13.25
C PHE A 374 9.74 -4.19 13.96
N ASP A 375 9.13 -5.13 13.24
CA ASP A 375 8.97 -6.51 13.64
C ASP A 375 9.52 -7.42 12.53
N PRO A 376 10.70 -8.04 12.71
CA PRO A 376 11.32 -8.86 11.68
C PRO A 376 10.51 -10.09 11.31
N THR A 377 9.54 -10.54 12.14
CA THR A 377 8.68 -11.65 11.75
C THR A 377 7.74 -11.26 10.61
N LEU A 378 7.45 -9.97 10.45
CA LEU A 378 6.56 -9.47 9.40
C LEU A 378 7.25 -9.37 8.03
N THR A 379 8.58 -9.48 7.94
CA THR A 379 9.27 -9.50 6.64
C THR A 379 9.37 -10.90 6.02
N GLN A 380 8.94 -11.94 6.75
CA GLN A 380 8.95 -13.32 6.24
C GLN A 380 7.73 -13.57 5.35
N PRO A 381 7.92 -13.82 4.05
CA PRO A 381 6.79 -14.08 3.15
C PRO A 381 6.20 -15.47 3.39
N SER A 382 4.91 -15.63 3.09
CA SER A 382 4.27 -16.96 3.08
C SER A 382 4.88 -17.86 2.00
N PHE A 383 5.23 -17.27 0.85
CA PHE A 383 5.87 -17.96 -0.26
C PHE A 383 6.89 -17.07 -0.96
N VAL A 384 7.94 -17.68 -1.53
CA VAL A 384 8.93 -17.00 -2.38
C VAL A 384 8.94 -17.69 -3.73
N VAL A 385 8.75 -16.93 -4.80
CA VAL A 385 8.69 -17.42 -6.18
C VAL A 385 9.58 -16.58 -7.09
N GLN A 386 9.93 -17.10 -8.26
CA GLN A 386 10.84 -16.39 -9.14
C GLN A 386 10.18 -15.12 -9.70
N ASP A 387 8.95 -15.23 -10.18
CA ASP A 387 8.24 -14.14 -10.84
C ASP A 387 6.72 -14.20 -10.63
N VAL A 388 6.01 -13.21 -11.16
CA VAL A 388 4.55 -13.08 -11.01
C VAL A 388 3.75 -14.23 -11.65
N LYS A 389 4.29 -14.91 -12.67
CA LYS A 389 3.61 -16.06 -13.29
C LYS A 389 3.58 -17.23 -12.31
N GLU A 390 4.73 -17.54 -11.71
CA GLU A 390 4.82 -18.58 -10.68
C GLU A 390 3.94 -18.24 -9.46
N ALA A 391 3.84 -16.95 -9.09
CA ALA A 391 2.95 -16.51 -8.01
C ALA A 391 1.49 -16.88 -8.29
N VAL A 392 0.99 -16.56 -9.48
CA VAL A 392 -0.41 -16.87 -9.85
C VAL A 392 -0.64 -18.37 -10.01
N GLU A 393 0.31 -19.09 -10.59
CA GLU A 393 0.23 -20.56 -10.72
C GLU A 393 0.15 -21.24 -9.34
N LEU A 394 0.96 -20.78 -8.39
CA LEU A 394 0.93 -21.24 -7.00
C LEU A 394 -0.43 -20.97 -6.34
N VAL A 395 -0.98 -19.75 -6.47
CA VAL A 395 -2.28 -19.40 -5.88
C VAL A 395 -3.39 -20.27 -6.45
N PHE A 396 -3.45 -20.42 -7.76
CA PHE A 396 -4.48 -21.23 -8.41
C PHE A 396 -4.39 -22.69 -7.96
N GLN A 397 -3.18 -23.22 -7.83
CA GLN A 397 -2.98 -24.57 -7.30
C GLN A 397 -3.41 -24.71 -5.83
N GLN A 398 -3.12 -23.71 -4.98
CA GLN A 398 -3.54 -23.68 -3.57
C GLN A 398 -5.07 -23.62 -3.41
N GLU A 399 -5.74 -22.89 -4.29
CA GLU A 399 -7.20 -22.68 -4.25
C GLU A 399 -7.98 -23.70 -5.09
N GLY A 400 -7.28 -24.65 -5.74
CA GLY A 400 -7.90 -25.70 -6.56
C GLY A 400 -8.46 -25.23 -7.91
N TRP A 401 -7.98 -24.09 -8.44
CA TRP A 401 -8.36 -23.54 -9.73
C TRP A 401 -7.51 -24.11 -10.87
N PRO A 402 -8.10 -24.42 -12.04
CA PRO A 402 -7.37 -24.94 -13.18
C PRO A 402 -6.45 -23.87 -13.80
N LEU A 403 -5.27 -24.30 -14.26
CA LEU A 403 -4.35 -23.51 -15.07
C LEU A 403 -4.62 -23.78 -16.56
N GLU A 404 -4.45 -22.77 -17.41
CA GLU A 404 -4.68 -22.84 -18.87
C GLU A 404 -3.39 -22.81 -19.71
#